data_AF-A0A962Q6C8-F1
#
_entry.id   AF-A0A962Q6C8-F1
#
_cell.length_a   1.000
_cell.length_b   1.000
_cell.length_c   1.000
_cell.angle_alpha   90.00
_cell.angle_beta   90.00
_cell.angle_gamma   90.00
#
_symmetry.space_group_name_H-M   'P 1'
#
loop_
_entity.id
_entity.type
_entity.pdbx_description
1 polymer ?
#
loop_
_entity_poly.entity_id
_entity_poly.type
_entity_poly.pdbx_seq_one_letter_code
_entity_poly.pdbx_strand_id
1 'polypeptide(L)' 'FDRTRSKEAVGKLFSELGPRYQERPGGYIRILKCGYRTGDKAPMAYVELVDRPQVESVEDSED' A
#
# COMPACT_ATOMS: atom_id res chain seq x y z
N PHE A 1 -1.24 20.88 -6.98
CA PHE A 1 -1.88 19.63 -7.48
C PHE A 1 -0.86 18.81 -8.29
N ASP A 2 0.43 19.08 -8.11
CA ASP A 2 1.35 19.05 -9.26
C ASP A 2 2.07 17.72 -9.40
N ARG A 3 2.10 16.94 -8.30
CA ARG A 3 2.69 15.61 -8.23
C ARG A 3 1.69 14.50 -8.58
N THR A 4 0.58 14.42 -7.86
CA THR A 4 -0.39 13.32 -8.02
C THR A 4 -1.48 13.61 -9.04
N ARG A 5 -1.76 14.89 -9.33
CA ARG A 5 -2.82 15.34 -10.25
C ARG A 5 -4.20 14.70 -10.01
N SER A 6 -4.47 14.23 -8.79
CA SER A 6 -5.71 13.53 -8.41
C SER A 6 -6.26 14.11 -7.11
N LYS A 7 -7.51 14.60 -7.15
CA LYS A 7 -8.20 15.15 -5.98
C LYS A 7 -8.42 14.08 -4.92
N GLU A 8 -8.82 12.89 -5.34
CA GLU A 8 -9.06 11.76 -4.45
C GLU A 8 -7.79 11.34 -3.71
N ALA A 9 -6.68 11.17 -4.45
CA ALA A 9 -5.40 10.79 -3.84
C ALA A 9 -4.90 11.86 -2.85
N VAL A 10 -5.02 13.15 -3.20
CA VAL A 10 -4.68 14.25 -2.29
C VAL A 10 -5.58 14.24 -1.06
N GLY A 11 -6.89 14.07 -1.25
CA GLY A 11 -7.85 13.95 -0.15
C GLY A 11 -7.42 12.88 0.85
N LYS A 12 -7.22 11.65 0.37
CA LYS A 12 -6.81 10.51 1.19
C LYS A 12 -5.48 10.72 1.91
N LEU A 13 -4.51 11.35 1.25
CA LEU A 13 -3.20 11.67 1.84
C LEU A 13 -3.35 12.53 3.11
N PHE A 14 -4.24 13.52 3.10
CA PHE A 14 -4.40 14.44 4.22
C PHE A 14 -5.48 14.02 5.22
N SER A 15 -6.55 13.36 4.79
CA SER A 15 -7.65 12.95 5.66
C SER A 15 -7.37 11.65 6.42
N GLU A 16 -6.61 10.72 5.83
CA GLU A 16 -6.38 9.39 6.40
C GLU A 16 -4.91 9.12 6.68
N LEU A 17 -4.05 9.25 5.66
CA LEU A 17 -2.66 8.80 5.76
C LEU A 17 -1.81 9.73 6.63
N GLY A 18 -2.04 11.05 6.55
CA GLY A 18 -1.37 12.05 7.37
C GLY A 18 -1.56 11.79 8.87
N PRO A 19 -2.81 11.75 9.38
CA PRO A 19 -3.08 11.41 10.77
C PRO A 19 -2.54 10.04 11.17
N ARG A 20 -2.65 9.02 10.29
CA ARG A 20 -2.17 7.65 10.58
C ARG A 20 -0.68 7.59 10.88
N TYR A 21 0.14 8.42 10.22
CA TYR A 21 1.60 8.38 10.33
C TYR A 21 2.21 9.58 11.05
N GLN A 22 1.41 10.36 11.77
CA GLN A 22 1.86 11.57 12.45
C GLN A 22 3.03 11.30 13.42
N GLU A 23 2.95 10.21 14.18
CA GLU A 23 3.96 9.83 15.18
C GLU A 23 5.13 9.00 14.59
N ARG A 24 5.12 8.71 13.29
CA ARG A 24 6.10 7.83 12.64
C ARG A 24 7.19 8.66 11.92
N PRO A 25 8.45 8.66 12.41
CA PRO A 25 9.55 9.38 11.77
C PRO A 25 10.12 8.59 10.58
N GLY A 26 9.41 8.62 9.44
CA GLY A 26 9.82 7.97 8.20
C GLY A 26 9.50 6.47 8.12
N GLY A 27 9.85 5.84 7.00
CA GLY A 27 9.58 4.42 6.77
C GLY A 27 8.09 4.08 6.62
N TYR A 28 7.37 4.84 5.78
CA TYR A 28 5.91 4.68 5.58
C TYR A 28 5.53 3.50 4.69
N ILE A 29 6.50 2.90 3.99
CA ILE A 29 6.30 1.77 3.09
C ILE A 29 7.19 0.57 3.49
N ARG A 30 6.70 -0.62 3.19
CA ARG A 30 7.44 -1.90 3.28
C ARG A 30 7.48 -2.56 1.92
N ILE A 31 8.62 -3.18 1.59
CA ILE A 31 8.83 -3.94 0.36
C ILE A 31 8.96 -5.42 0.70
N LEU A 32 8.16 -6.26 0.04
CA LEU A 32 8.20 -7.72 0.15
C LEU A 32 8.54 -8.33 -1.20
N LYS A 33 9.72 -8.94 -1.34
CA LYS A 33 10.16 -9.57 -2.59
C LYS A 33 9.27 -10.79 -2.90
N CYS A 34 8.79 -10.92 -4.13
CA CYS A 34 7.89 -12.00 -4.54
C CYS A 34 8.37 -12.73 -5.81
N GLY A 35 9.68 -12.93 -5.93
CA GLY A 35 10.27 -13.73 -7.00
C GLY A 35 10.35 -12.97 -8.32
N TYR A 36 10.08 -13.65 -9.42
CA TYR A 36 10.23 -13.12 -10.77
C TYR A 36 8.92 -13.25 -11.56
N ARG A 37 8.61 -12.26 -12.38
CA ARG A 37 7.43 -12.25 -13.24
C ARG A 37 7.55 -13.30 -14.34
N THR A 38 6.48 -14.05 -14.55
CA THR A 38 6.37 -15.04 -15.61
C THR A 38 6.45 -14.36 -16.98
N GLY A 39 7.28 -14.88 -17.89
CA GLY A 39 7.43 -14.40 -19.27
C GLY A 39 8.69 -13.57 -19.52
N ASP A 40 9.09 -12.70 -18.59
CA ASP A 40 10.26 -11.83 -18.76
C ASP A 40 11.30 -11.94 -17.65
N LYS A 41 11.06 -12.77 -16.62
CA LYS A 41 11.90 -12.92 -15.42
C LYS A 41 12.25 -11.58 -14.78
N ALA A 42 11.36 -10.58 -14.81
CA ALA A 42 11.57 -9.33 -14.08
C ALA A 42 11.46 -9.57 -12.56
N PRO A 43 12.39 -9.09 -11.72
CA PRO A 43 12.30 -9.23 -10.26
C PRO A 43 11.11 -8.43 -9.71
N MET A 44 10.24 -9.08 -8.96
CA MET A 44 8.98 -8.53 -8.45
C MET A 44 9.02 -8.30 -6.94
N ALA A 45 8.24 -7.32 -6.50
CA ALA A 45 7.97 -7.08 -5.08
C ALA A 45 6.58 -6.46 -4.88
N TYR A 46 5.97 -6.76 -3.74
CA TYR A 46 4.84 -6.01 -3.22
C TYR A 46 5.35 -4.80 -2.44
N VAL A 47 4.71 -3.65 -2.65
CA VAL A 47 4.91 -2.44 -1.85
C VAL A 47 3.64 -2.19 -1.08
N GLU A 48 3.74 -2.14 0.25
CA GLU A 48 2.60 -1.88 1.12
C GLU A 48 2.86 -0.70 2.04
N LEU A 49 1.77 -0.05 2.46
CA LEU A 49 1.80 0.94 3.53
C LEU A 49 1.95 0.22 4.88
N VAL A 50 2.89 0.70 5.69
CA VAL A 50 3.11 0.18 7.06
C VAL A 50 1.88 0.47 7.91
N ASP A 51 1.55 -0.35 8.91
CA ASP A 51 0.37 -0.13 9.78
C ASP A 51 -0.97 -0.02 9.01
N ARG A 52 -1.07 -0.60 7.81
CA ARG A 52 -2.35 -0.70 7.10
C ARG A 52 -3.34 -1.54 7.92
N PRO A 53 -4.65 -1.19 7.93
CA PRO A 53 -5.66 -2.02 8.57
C PRO A 53 -5.64 -3.43 7.98
N GLN A 54 -5.73 -4.45 8.86
CA GLN A 54 -5.99 -5.81 8.42
C GLN A 54 -7.44 -5.86 7.97
N VAL A 55 -7.66 -6.20 6.71
CA VAL A 55 -9.00 -6.53 6.22
C VAL A 55 -9.19 -7.99 6.57
N GLU A 56 -10.15 -8.29 7.45
CA GLU A 56 -10.54 -9.68 7.70
C GLU A 56 -10.93 -10.30 6.36
N SER A 57 -10.22 -11.36 5.97
CA SER A 57 -10.60 -12.14 4.82
C SER A 57 -11.94 -12.79 5.14
N VAL A 58 -12.97 -12.47 4.35
CA VAL A 58 -14.15 -13.33 4.27
C VAL A 58 -13.61 -14.67 3.78
N GLU A 59 -13.57 -15.67 4.65
CA GLU A 59 -13.31 -17.05 4.22
C GLU A 59 -14.39 -17.37 3.19
N ASP A 60 -14.00 -17.62 1.93
CA ASP A 60 -14.90 -18.24 0.97
C ASP A 60 -15.31 -19.57 1.60
N SER A 61 -16.53 -19.64 2.13
CA SER A 61 -17.17 -20.89 2.48
C SER A 61 -17.28 -21.70 1.19
N GLU A 62 -16.40 -22.68 1.03
CA GLU A 62 -16.46 -23.66 -0.05
C GLU A 62 -17.80 -24.42 0.05
N ASP A 63 -18.70 -24.19 -0.90
CA ASP A 63 -19.76 -25.12 -1.31
C ASP A 63 -19.37 -25.80 -2.63
#